data_AF-A0A9W4JKD4-F1
#
_entry.id   AF-A0A9W4JKD4-F1
#
_cell.length_a   1.000
_cell.length_b   1.000
_cell.length_c   1.000
_cell.angle_alpha   90.00
_cell.angle_beta   90.00
_cell.angle_gamma   90.00
#
_symmetry.space_group_name_H-M   'P 1'
#
loop_
_entity.id
_entity.type
_entity.pdbx_description
1 polymer ?
#
loop_
_entity_poly.entity_id
_entity_poly.type
_entity_poly.pdbx_seq_one_letter_code
_entity_poly.pdbx_strand_id
1 'polypeptide(L)'
;MNMASGVDSGARDEQRECIPRKFLENGATTLAALLMLGVIGYTYQVYYKKMVLDKIDHAFAGGFSSLEQAALAHHVISPNGNENYSELDASMFYVVRPEQHTVDAIVSGRVRGQYFLLFGEKGTGKTSMLLESMRKSNGHGVKIFEAHSDTEVFRLRLGKELDYEYHEDYIG
;
A
#
# COMPACT_ATOMS: atom_id res chain seq x y z
N MET A 1 -53.34 -46.67 52.81
CA MET A 1 -52.79 -45.54 53.59
C MET A 1 -51.35 -45.33 53.13
N ASN A 2 -50.94 -44.07 52.99
CA ASN A 2 -49.96 -43.55 52.04
C ASN A 2 -48.52 -44.05 52.20
N MET A 3 -47.86 -44.35 51.07
CA MET A 3 -46.42 -44.56 51.01
C MET A 3 -45.89 -44.24 49.60
N ALA A 4 -45.86 -42.96 49.23
CA ALA A 4 -45.17 -42.43 48.05
C ALA A 4 -45.10 -40.89 48.12
N SER A 5 -44.16 -40.31 48.88
CA SER A 5 -43.99 -38.85 48.92
C SER A 5 -42.55 -38.37 49.20
N GLY A 6 -41.56 -39.28 49.31
CA GLY A 6 -40.23 -38.92 49.79
C GLY A 6 -39.12 -38.80 48.74
N VAL A 7 -39.30 -39.35 47.53
CA VAL A 7 -38.20 -39.53 46.55
C VAL A 7 -38.19 -38.45 45.46
N ASP A 8 -39.29 -37.72 45.27
CA ASP A 8 -39.47 -36.75 44.18
C ASP A 8 -39.12 -35.29 44.56
N SER A 9 -38.66 -35.06 45.80
CA SER A 9 -38.26 -33.72 46.27
C SER A 9 -36.75 -33.48 46.13
N GLY A 10 -35.91 -34.49 46.38
CA GLY A 10 -34.45 -34.37 46.26
C GLY A 10 -33.95 -34.18 44.82
N ALA A 11 -34.57 -34.86 43.85
CA ALA A 11 -34.21 -34.74 42.43
C ALA A 11 -34.56 -33.38 41.82
N ARG A 12 -35.63 -32.72 42.30
CA ARG A 12 -36.04 -31.39 41.84
C ARG A 12 -35.14 -30.28 42.37
N ASP A 13 -34.57 -30.43 43.56
CA ASP A 13 -33.65 -29.45 44.14
C ASP A 13 -32.23 -29.56 43.53
N GLU A 14 -31.72 -30.77 43.24
CA GLU A 14 -30.47 -30.94 42.49
C GLU A 14 -30.56 -30.44 41.04
N GLN A 15 -31.71 -30.63 40.36
CA GLN A 15 -31.93 -30.06 39.03
C GLN A 15 -31.96 -28.52 39.04
N ARG A 16 -32.43 -27.90 40.12
CA ARG A 16 -32.50 -26.43 40.26
C ARG A 16 -31.15 -25.77 40.45
N GLU A 17 -30.18 -26.43 41.10
CA GLU A 17 -28.81 -25.92 41.19
C GLU A 17 -28.00 -26.17 39.90
N CYS A 18 -28.32 -27.24 39.15
CA CYS A 18 -27.67 -27.55 37.87
C CYS A 18 -28.00 -26.57 36.75
N ILE A 19 -29.23 -26.04 36.70
CA ILE A 19 -29.69 -25.13 35.65
C ILE A 19 -28.87 -23.82 35.60
N PRO A 20 -28.77 -23.01 36.67
CA PRO A 20 -28.03 -21.74 36.64
C PRO A 20 -26.54 -21.94 36.34
N ARG A 21 -25.94 -23.02 36.84
CA ARG A 21 -24.54 -23.36 36.55
C ARG A 21 -24.32 -23.70 35.07
N LYS A 22 -25.19 -24.51 34.46
CA LYS A 22 -25.13 -24.84 33.03
C LYS A 22 -25.39 -23.62 32.15
N PHE A 23 -26.31 -22.74 32.55
CA PHE A 23 -26.53 -21.46 31.87
C PHE A 23 -25.30 -20.55 31.94
N LEU A 24 -24.62 -20.51 33.10
CA LEU A 24 -23.38 -19.75 33.28
C LEU A 24 -22.24 -20.33 32.44
N GLU A 25 -22.08 -21.65 32.39
CA GLU A 25 -21.07 -22.34 31.57
C GLU A 25 -21.28 -22.07 30.06
N ASN A 26 -22.54 -22.15 29.58
CA ASN A 26 -22.88 -21.83 28.20
C ASN A 26 -22.68 -20.34 27.89
N GLY A 27 -23.08 -19.45 28.80
CA GLY A 27 -22.89 -18.01 28.67
C GLY A 27 -21.41 -17.60 28.68
N ALA A 28 -20.59 -18.26 29.50
CA ALA A 28 -19.15 -18.06 29.51
C ALA A 28 -18.52 -18.48 28.18
N THR A 29 -18.98 -19.59 27.59
CA THR A 29 -18.46 -20.08 26.31
C THR A 29 -18.81 -19.15 25.15
N THR A 30 -20.05 -18.65 25.08
CA THR A 30 -20.45 -17.67 24.04
C THR A 30 -19.74 -16.33 24.22
N LEU A 31 -19.59 -15.85 25.45
CA LEU A 31 -18.82 -14.65 25.75
C LEU A 31 -17.36 -14.82 25.33
N ALA A 32 -16.74 -15.96 25.64
CA ALA A 32 -15.37 -16.26 25.23
C ALA A 32 -15.21 -16.27 23.70
N ALA A 33 -16.18 -16.83 22.97
CA ALA A 33 -16.18 -16.83 21.51
C ALA A 33 -16.30 -15.40 20.93
N LEU A 34 -17.20 -14.58 21.48
CA LEU A 34 -17.35 -13.17 21.07
C LEU A 34 -16.10 -12.34 21.36
N LEU A 35 -15.48 -12.55 22.53
CA LEU A 35 -14.22 -11.90 22.88
C LEU A 35 -13.09 -12.32 21.94
N MET A 36 -12.98 -13.61 21.62
CA MET A 36 -11.98 -14.12 20.67
C MET A 36 -12.17 -13.48 19.28
N LEU A 37 -13.40 -13.45 18.76
CA LEU A 37 -13.73 -12.78 17.49
C LEU A 37 -13.37 -11.29 17.53
N GLY A 38 -13.68 -10.60 18.62
CA GLY A 38 -13.34 -9.19 18.80
C GLY A 38 -11.83 -8.95 18.78
N VAL A 39 -11.07 -9.76 19.51
CA VAL A 39 -9.60 -9.66 19.57
C VAL A 39 -8.97 -9.97 18.21
N ILE A 40 -9.42 -11.04 17.53
CA ILE A 40 -8.90 -11.42 16.21
C ILE A 40 -9.22 -10.33 15.18
N GLY A 41 -10.47 -9.88 15.12
CA GLY A 41 -10.89 -8.85 14.18
C GLY A 41 -10.16 -7.52 14.40
N TYR A 42 -9.99 -7.12 15.67
CA TYR A 42 -9.22 -5.91 16.00
C TYR A 42 -7.74 -6.04 15.61
N THR A 43 -7.12 -7.18 15.95
CA THR A 43 -5.71 -7.44 15.64
C THR A 43 -5.47 -7.43 14.13
N TYR A 44 -6.36 -8.09 13.36
CA TYR A 44 -6.30 -8.07 11.90
C TYR A 44 -6.36 -6.65 11.35
N GLN A 45 -7.30 -5.83 11.83
CA GLN A 45 -7.47 -4.47 11.33
C GLN A 45 -6.26 -3.57 11.63
N VAL A 46 -5.67 -3.69 12.82
CA VAL A 46 -4.46 -2.94 13.17
C VAL A 46 -3.26 -3.43 12.34
N TYR A 47 -3.10 -4.74 12.18
CA TYR A 47 -2.03 -5.33 11.38
C TYR A 47 -2.11 -4.90 9.92
N TYR A 48 -3.29 -5.00 9.31
CA TYR A 48 -3.52 -4.61 7.92
C TYR A 48 -3.16 -3.14 7.67
N LYS A 49 -3.62 -2.22 8.55
CA LYS A 49 -3.28 -0.79 8.44
C LYS A 49 -1.78 -0.55 8.49
N LYS A 50 -1.06 -1.23 9.39
CA LYS A 50 0.41 -1.12 9.49
C LYS A 50 1.08 -1.65 8.23
N MET A 51 0.69 -2.82 7.75
CA MET A 51 1.22 -3.42 6.53
C MET A 51 1.02 -2.52 5.29
N VAL A 52 -0.13 -1.87 5.17
CA VAL A 52 -0.39 -0.93 4.05
C VAL A 52 0.47 0.32 4.15
N LEU A 53 0.63 0.89 5.36
CA LEU A 53 1.53 2.02 5.58
C LEU A 53 2.98 1.66 5.23
N ASP A 54 3.44 0.50 5.71
CA ASP A 54 4.80 0.02 5.41
C ASP A 54 5.00 -0.14 3.89
N LYS A 55 4.03 -0.70 3.15
CA LYS A 55 4.11 -0.81 1.68
C LYS A 55 4.24 0.55 1.00
N ILE A 56 3.41 1.52 1.41
CA ILE A 56 3.47 2.87 0.86
C ILE A 56 4.82 3.53 1.17
N ASP A 57 5.31 3.41 2.40
CA ASP A 57 6.62 3.96 2.79
C ASP A 57 7.76 3.31 1.99
N HIS A 58 7.71 1.99 1.76
CA HIS A 58 8.67 1.29 0.89
C HIS A 58 8.56 1.74 -0.56
N ALA A 59 7.36 2.02 -1.06
CA ALA A 59 7.18 2.52 -2.41
C ALA A 59 7.92 3.85 -2.59
N PHE A 60 7.88 4.74 -1.59
CA PHE A 60 8.61 6.02 -1.64
C PHE A 60 10.08 5.94 -1.18
N ALA A 61 10.55 4.77 -0.73
CA ALA A 61 11.96 4.55 -0.46
C ALA A 61 12.78 4.72 -1.75
N GLY A 62 14.04 5.16 -1.61
CA GLY A 62 14.91 5.43 -2.75
C GLY A 62 15.07 4.22 -3.68
N GLY A 63 15.20 4.48 -4.97
CA GLY A 63 15.23 3.46 -6.01
C GLY A 63 14.22 3.73 -7.13
N PHE A 64 14.46 3.11 -8.29
CA PHE A 64 13.62 3.28 -9.47
C PHE A 64 12.75 2.03 -9.65
N SER A 65 11.47 2.22 -9.96
CA SER A 65 10.60 1.10 -10.39
C SER A 65 11.10 0.52 -11.73
N SER A 66 10.70 -0.70 -12.09
CA SER A 66 11.12 -1.30 -13.36
C SER A 66 10.72 -0.45 -14.58
N LEU A 67 9.62 0.30 -14.48
CA LEU A 67 9.18 1.25 -15.50
C LEU A 67 10.07 2.51 -15.52
N GLU A 68 10.39 3.06 -14.35
CA GLU A 68 11.30 4.20 -14.24
C GLU A 68 12.71 3.83 -14.74
N GLN A 69 13.21 2.63 -14.41
CA GLN A 69 14.49 2.11 -14.92
C GLN A 69 14.47 1.94 -16.43
N ALA A 70 13.40 1.37 -16.98
CA ALA A 70 13.25 1.24 -18.44
C ALA A 70 13.17 2.62 -19.12
N ALA A 71 12.45 3.57 -18.51
CA ALA A 71 12.35 4.93 -19.03
C ALA A 71 13.68 5.69 -18.92
N LEU A 72 14.42 5.52 -17.83
CA LEU A 72 15.78 6.03 -17.68
C LEU A 72 16.69 5.40 -18.74
N ALA A 73 16.65 4.07 -18.93
CA ALA A 73 17.45 3.37 -19.93
C ALA A 73 17.11 3.86 -21.36
N HIS A 74 15.83 4.01 -21.71
CA HIS A 74 15.41 4.53 -23.00
C HIS A 74 15.77 5.99 -23.22
N HIS A 75 15.80 6.82 -22.16
CA HIS A 75 16.21 8.22 -22.28
C HIS A 75 17.72 8.42 -22.29
N VAL A 76 18.48 7.51 -21.68
CA VAL A 76 19.96 7.52 -21.72
C VAL A 76 20.48 6.86 -23.01
N ILE A 77 19.71 5.97 -23.65
CA ILE A 77 20.14 5.23 -24.84
C ILE A 77 19.47 5.77 -26.12
N SER A 78 20.22 6.58 -26.88
CA SER A 78 20.01 6.79 -28.33
C SER A 78 21.29 7.34 -28.98
N PRO A 79 21.66 6.98 -30.22
CA PRO A 79 21.59 5.69 -30.91
C PRO A 79 23.01 5.31 -31.38
N ASN A 80 23.83 4.68 -30.55
CA ASN A 80 25.03 4.01 -31.05
C ASN A 80 25.36 2.87 -30.09
N GLY A 81 25.24 1.65 -30.61
CA GLY A 81 25.40 0.41 -29.87
C GLY A 81 26.85 0.20 -29.47
N ASN A 82 27.21 0.67 -28.28
CA ASN A 82 28.35 0.14 -27.56
C ASN A 82 28.03 0.08 -26.06
N GLU A 83 27.72 -1.14 -25.65
CA GLU A 83 27.73 -1.64 -24.30
C GLU A 83 29.10 -1.41 -23.65
N ASN A 84 29.23 -0.33 -22.84
CA ASN A 84 30.15 -0.13 -21.71
C ASN A 84 30.25 1.37 -21.37
N TYR A 85 29.18 1.98 -20.83
CA TYR A 85 29.28 3.34 -20.28
C TYR A 85 29.03 3.32 -18.77
N SER A 86 30.09 3.65 -18.04
CA SER A 86 30.07 4.00 -16.62
C SER A 86 29.08 5.15 -16.38
N GLU A 87 28.37 5.14 -15.25
CA GLU A 87 27.34 6.13 -14.82
C GLU A 87 27.75 7.61 -14.92
N LEU A 88 29.03 7.89 -15.17
CA LEU A 88 29.60 9.22 -15.33
C LEU A 88 29.43 9.83 -16.75
N ASP A 89 29.26 9.01 -17.80
CA ASP A 89 29.34 9.49 -19.20
C ASP A 89 27.97 9.74 -19.87
N ALA A 90 26.87 9.38 -19.21
CA ALA A 90 25.51 9.69 -19.66
C ALA A 90 25.18 11.21 -19.66
N SER A 91 26.08 12.04 -19.14
CA SER A 91 25.99 13.49 -19.13
C SER A 91 26.40 14.16 -20.44
N MET A 92 27.02 13.43 -21.37
CA MET A 92 27.71 14.03 -22.53
C MET A 92 26.76 14.58 -23.62
N PHE A 93 25.48 14.19 -23.62
CA PHE A 93 24.42 14.75 -24.50
C PHE A 93 23.30 15.44 -23.71
N TYR A 94 23.62 16.02 -22.56
CA TYR A 94 22.66 16.71 -21.72
C TYR A 94 22.57 18.21 -22.05
N VAL A 95 21.46 18.63 -22.63
CA VAL A 95 21.16 20.07 -22.78
C VAL A 95 20.49 20.55 -21.49
N VAL A 96 21.24 21.32 -20.68
CA VAL A 96 20.71 21.99 -19.48
C VAL A 96 19.62 22.98 -19.91
N ARG A 97 18.39 22.72 -19.49
CA ARG A 97 17.26 23.63 -19.70
C ARG A 97 17.20 24.66 -18.58
N PRO A 98 16.84 25.93 -18.84
CA PRO A 98 16.71 26.92 -17.79
C PRO A 98 15.64 26.53 -16.75
N GLU A 99 14.60 25.81 -17.16
CA GLU A 99 13.52 25.34 -16.28
C GLU A 99 13.94 24.16 -15.39
N GLN A 100 15.04 23.47 -15.70
CA GLN A 100 15.47 22.27 -14.97
C GLN A 100 15.68 22.56 -13.48
N HIS A 101 16.29 23.70 -13.14
CA HIS A 101 16.56 24.03 -11.73
C HIS A 101 15.26 24.14 -10.91
N THR A 102 14.19 24.63 -11.53
CA THR A 102 12.87 24.72 -10.91
C THR A 102 12.27 23.33 -10.72
N VAL A 103 12.34 22.47 -11.73
CA VAL A 103 11.81 21.10 -11.64
C VAL A 103 12.61 20.27 -10.63
N ASP A 104 13.93 20.39 -10.61
CA ASP A 104 14.79 19.75 -9.61
C ASP A 104 14.39 20.21 -8.20
N ALA A 105 14.08 21.50 -8.00
CA ALA A 105 13.66 22.04 -6.70
C ALA A 105 12.28 21.52 -6.26
N ILE A 106 11.36 21.31 -7.21
CA ILE A 106 10.04 20.72 -6.96
C ILE A 106 10.19 19.24 -6.60
N VAL A 107 10.88 18.46 -7.45
CA VAL A 107 11.04 17.00 -7.30
C VAL A 107 11.86 16.65 -6.06
N SER A 108 12.92 17.39 -5.75
CA SER A 108 13.66 17.20 -4.49
C SER A 108 12.88 17.64 -3.23
N GLY A 109 11.69 18.21 -3.40
CA GLY A 109 10.87 18.72 -2.31
C GLY A 109 11.48 19.94 -1.62
N ARG A 110 12.33 20.73 -2.28
CA ARG A 110 12.73 22.06 -1.77
C ARG A 110 11.57 23.05 -1.87
N VAL A 111 10.74 22.90 -2.89
CA VAL A 111 9.46 23.61 -3.06
C VAL A 111 8.33 22.64 -2.75
N ARG A 112 7.42 22.99 -1.84
CA ARG A 112 6.33 22.11 -1.35
C ARG A 112 5.00 22.86 -1.27
N GLY A 113 3.89 22.12 -1.22
CA GLY A 113 2.56 22.67 -0.93
C GLY A 113 1.87 23.37 -2.11
N GLN A 114 2.31 23.10 -3.33
CA GLN A 114 1.77 23.71 -4.55
C GLN A 114 1.57 22.66 -5.65
N TYR A 115 0.58 22.89 -6.49
CA TYR A 115 0.37 22.12 -7.71
C TYR A 115 1.06 22.82 -8.88
N PHE A 116 1.88 22.07 -9.61
CA PHE A 116 2.63 22.58 -10.76
C PHE A 116 2.07 21.96 -12.04
N LEU A 117 1.85 22.80 -13.05
CA LEU A 117 1.47 22.36 -14.39
C LEU A 117 2.68 22.51 -15.33
N LEU A 118 3.15 21.40 -15.89
CA LEU A 118 4.18 21.39 -16.91
C LEU A 118 3.55 21.25 -18.30
N PHE A 119 3.56 22.33 -19.08
CA PHE A 119 2.98 22.38 -20.42
C PHE A 119 4.04 22.65 -21.49
N GLY A 120 3.82 22.16 -22.72
CA GLY A 120 4.69 22.40 -23.87
C GLY A 120 4.42 21.42 -25.01
N GLU A 121 5.01 21.65 -26.19
CA GLU A 121 4.79 20.84 -27.40
C GLU A 121 5.17 19.36 -27.22
N LYS A 122 4.59 18.48 -28.04
CA LYS A 122 4.94 17.05 -28.03
C LYS A 122 6.42 16.88 -28.44
N GLY A 123 7.14 16.02 -27.74
CA GLY A 123 8.56 15.74 -28.03
C GLY A 123 9.56 16.72 -27.39
N THR A 124 9.10 17.72 -26.64
CA THR A 124 9.99 18.69 -25.96
C THR A 124 10.69 18.13 -24.71
N GLY A 125 10.62 16.83 -24.42
CA GLY A 125 11.38 16.21 -23.32
C GLY A 125 10.85 16.48 -21.90
N LYS A 126 9.58 16.82 -21.72
CA LYS A 126 8.95 17.06 -20.40
C LYS A 126 9.13 15.89 -19.44
N THR A 127 8.82 14.67 -19.88
CA THR A 127 9.00 13.44 -19.09
C THR A 127 10.47 13.18 -18.78
N SER A 128 11.36 13.40 -19.74
CA SER A 128 12.81 13.28 -19.56
C SER A 128 13.33 14.22 -18.48
N MET A 129 12.84 15.47 -18.46
CA MET A 129 13.20 16.47 -17.46
C MET A 129 12.77 16.03 -16.04
N LEU A 130 11.59 15.42 -15.90
CA LEU A 130 11.10 14.87 -14.63
C LEU A 130 11.95 13.66 -14.18
N LEU A 131 12.22 12.71 -15.07
CA LEU A 131 13.04 11.54 -14.78
C LEU A 131 14.47 11.91 -14.40
N GLU A 132 15.06 12.91 -15.06
CA GLU A 132 16.38 13.42 -14.69
C GLU A 132 16.38 14.08 -13.30
N SER A 133 15.32 14.81 -12.97
CA SER A 133 15.16 15.40 -11.64
C SER A 133 15.07 14.32 -10.56
N MET A 134 14.32 13.24 -10.82
CA MET A 134 14.25 12.08 -9.94
C MET A 134 15.58 11.36 -9.83
N ARG A 135 16.33 11.26 -10.94
CA ARG A 135 17.66 10.65 -10.94
C ARG A 135 18.61 11.35 -9.97
N LYS A 136 18.61 12.69 -9.98
CA LYS A 136 19.43 13.51 -9.06
C LYS A 136 19.07 13.31 -7.58
N SER A 137 17.82 12.97 -7.27
CA SER A 137 17.37 12.65 -5.90
C SER A 137 17.30 11.15 -5.60
N ASN A 138 17.86 10.31 -6.48
CA ASN A 138 17.82 8.84 -6.36
C ASN A 138 16.40 8.26 -6.19
N GLY A 139 15.38 8.92 -6.77
CA GLY A 139 13.97 8.52 -6.66
C GLY A 139 13.38 8.63 -5.25
N HIS A 140 14.10 9.21 -4.28
CA HIS A 140 13.65 9.24 -2.90
C HIS A 140 12.44 10.17 -2.71
N GLY A 141 11.35 9.63 -2.14
CA GLY A 141 10.15 10.42 -1.80
C GLY A 141 9.33 10.89 -3.00
N VAL A 142 9.57 10.36 -4.20
CA VAL A 142 8.85 10.75 -5.43
C VAL A 142 8.49 9.51 -6.24
N LYS A 143 7.28 9.50 -6.80
CA LYS A 143 6.83 8.51 -7.79
C LYS A 143 6.19 9.18 -8.98
N ILE A 144 6.42 8.62 -10.16
CA ILE A 144 5.77 9.04 -11.40
C ILE A 144 4.95 7.87 -11.94
N PHE A 145 3.73 8.14 -12.36
CA PHE A 145 2.93 7.19 -13.13
C PHE A 145 2.21 7.89 -14.27
N GLU A 146 1.90 7.12 -15.31
CA GLU A 146 1.13 7.59 -16.44
C GLU A 146 -0.36 7.34 -16.20
N ALA A 147 -1.12 8.42 -16.03
CA ALA A 147 -2.56 8.37 -15.89
C ALA A 147 -3.23 7.89 -17.18
N HIS A 148 -4.23 7.03 -17.04
CA HIS A 148 -5.05 6.51 -18.14
C HIS A 148 -6.51 6.96 -17.96
N SER A 149 -7.27 7.07 -19.05
CA SER A 149 -8.68 7.49 -19.00
C SER A 149 -9.61 6.43 -18.40
N ASP A 150 -9.25 5.16 -18.57
CA ASP A 150 -9.90 4.03 -17.89
C ASP A 150 -9.51 4.02 -16.41
N THR A 151 -10.52 4.10 -15.54
CA THR A 151 -10.38 4.12 -14.09
C THR A 151 -9.73 2.85 -13.55
N GLU A 152 -9.97 1.69 -14.16
CA GLU A 152 -9.36 0.42 -13.72
C GLU A 152 -7.88 0.38 -14.02
N VAL A 153 -7.49 0.82 -15.22
CA VAL A 153 -6.08 0.93 -15.62
C VAL A 153 -5.36 1.98 -14.76
N PHE A 154 -6.00 3.11 -14.48
CA PHE A 154 -5.47 4.14 -13.59
C PHE A 154 -5.23 3.57 -12.19
N ARG A 155 -6.23 2.88 -11.62
CA ARG A 155 -6.18 2.27 -10.29
C ARG A 155 -5.05 1.26 -10.17
N LEU A 156 -4.91 0.35 -11.14
CA LEU A 156 -3.85 -0.65 -11.17
C LEU A 156 -2.46 -0.01 -11.27
N ARG A 157 -2.27 0.99 -12.13
CA ARG A 157 -0.99 1.71 -12.26
C ARG A 157 -0.63 2.46 -10.99
N LEU A 158 -1.59 3.15 -10.39
CA LEU A 158 -1.40 3.83 -9.11
C LEU A 158 -1.05 2.85 -7.99
N GLY A 159 -1.76 1.72 -7.90
CA GLY A 159 -1.46 0.68 -6.91
C GLY A 159 -0.04 0.15 -7.06
N LYS A 160 0.38 -0.15 -8.28
CA LYS A 160 1.75 -0.61 -8.56
C LYS A 160 2.81 0.39 -8.09
N GLU A 161 2.64 1.69 -8.35
CA GLU A 161 3.60 2.70 -7.89
C GLU A 161 3.54 2.96 -6.37
N LEU A 162 2.49 2.52 -5.68
CA LEU A 162 2.33 2.57 -4.22
C LEU A 162 2.63 1.22 -3.52
N ASP A 163 3.16 0.23 -4.25
CA ASP A 163 3.35 -1.16 -3.80
C ASP A 163 2.07 -1.77 -3.18
N TYR A 164 0.92 -1.38 -3.72
CA TYR A 164 -0.40 -1.79 -3.27
C TYR A 164 -1.07 -2.70 -4.29
N GLU A 165 -1.46 -3.89 -3.83
CA GLU A 165 -2.15 -4.90 -4.64
C GLU A 165 -3.64 -4.94 -4.27
N TYR A 166 -4.49 -4.81 -5.28
CA TYR A 166 -5.94 -4.88 -5.10
C TYR A 166 -6.37 -6.34 -5.13
N HIS A 167 -6.82 -6.87 -3.98
CA HIS A 167 -7.34 -8.24 -3.86
C HIS A 167 -8.87 -8.26 -3.97
N GLU A 168 -9.42 -7.76 -5.07
CA GLU A 168 -10.88 -7.67 -5.25
C GLU A 168 -11.53 -9.00 -5.68
N ASP A 169 -10.75 -9.93 -6.22
CA ASP A 169 -11.23 -11.27 -6.62
C ASP A 169 -11.16 -12.32 -5.50
N TYR A 170 -10.73 -11.96 -4.27
CA TYR A 170 -10.59 -12.93 -3.17
C TYR A 170 -11.90 -13.19 -2.40
N ILE A 171 -13.00 -12.55 -2.79
CA ILE A 171 -14.33 -12.72 -2.20
C ILE A 171 -15.28 -13.23 -3.30
N GLY A 172 -14.98 -14.43 -3.82
CA GLY A 172 -15.83 -15.22 -4.72
C GLY A 172 -16.25 -16.51 -4.07
#